data_AF-A0A8U0UQI1-F1
#
_entry.id   AF-A0A8U0UQI1-F1
#
_cell.length_a   1.000
_cell.length_b   1.000
_cell.length_c   1.000
_cell.angle_alpha   90.00
_cell.angle_beta   90.00
_cell.angle_gamma   90.00
#
_symmetry.space_group_name_H-M   'P 1'
#
loop_
_entity.id
_entity.type
_entity.pdbx_description
1 polymer ?
#
loop_
_entity_poly.entity_id
_entity_poly.type
_entity_poly.pdbx_seq_one_letter_code
_entity_poly.pdbx_strand_id
1 'polypeptide(L)'
;MKCKPNQTRTYDPEGFKKRAACLCFRSELEDEVLLVSSSRYPDRWIVPGGGMEPEEEPGGAAVREVYEEAGVKGKLGRLLGIFEQNQDRKHRTYV
;
A
#
# COMPACT_ATOMS: atom_id res chain seq x y z
N MET A 1 -12.70 -7.62 10.21
CA MET A 1 -11.24 -7.82 10.05
C MET A 1 -10.99 -8.37 8.66
N LYS A 2 -10.18 -7.70 7.83
CA LYS A 2 -9.65 -8.34 6.61
C LYS A 2 -8.59 -9.36 7.05
N CYS A 3 -9.02 -10.57 7.39
CA CYS A 3 -8.10 -11.68 7.56
C CYS A 3 -7.68 -12.13 6.16
N LYS A 4 -6.51 -11.68 5.67
CA LYS A 4 -5.83 -12.32 4.54
C LYS A 4 -5.09 -13.53 5.11
N PRO A 5 -5.60 -14.77 4.99
CA PRO A 5 -5.09 -15.88 5.80
C PRO A 5 -3.66 -16.30 5.42
N ASN A 6 -3.17 -15.95 4.23
CA ASN A 6 -1.93 -16.50 3.67
C ASN A 6 -0.95 -15.46 3.09
N GLN A 7 -1.07 -14.18 3.45
CA GLN A 7 -0.12 -13.19 2.93
C GLN A 7 1.23 -13.29 3.67
N THR A 8 2.22 -13.91 3.03
CA THR A 8 3.60 -14.00 3.55
C THR A 8 4.20 -12.60 3.64
N ARG A 9 4.62 -12.21 4.85
CA ARG A 9 5.24 -10.91 5.08
C ARG A 9 6.71 -10.94 4.66
N THR A 10 7.13 -9.94 3.90
CA THR A 10 8.53 -9.74 3.53
C THR A 10 9.16 -8.60 4.34
N TYR A 11 10.48 -8.70 4.53
CA TYR A 11 11.27 -7.73 5.28
C TYR A 11 12.56 -7.40 4.51
N ASP A 12 13.09 -6.21 4.69
CA ASP A 12 14.40 -5.83 4.18
C ASP A 12 15.54 -6.19 5.18
N PRO A 13 16.82 -6.05 4.79
CA PRO A 13 17.96 -6.38 5.66
C PRO A 13 18.02 -5.58 6.96
N GLU A 14 17.39 -4.40 7.03
CA GLU A 14 17.34 -3.55 8.23
C GLU A 14 16.16 -3.92 9.16
N GLY A 15 15.38 -4.93 8.77
CA GLY A 15 14.25 -5.46 9.50
C GLY A 15 12.95 -4.68 9.31
N PHE A 16 12.85 -3.83 8.29
CA PHE A 16 11.60 -3.16 7.95
C PHE A 16 10.71 -4.09 7.15
N LYS A 17 9.43 -4.16 7.52
CA LYS A 17 8.42 -4.83 6.70
C LYS A 17 8.27 -4.04 5.39
N LYS A 18 8.44 -4.73 4.27
CA LYS A 18 8.25 -4.15 2.94
C LYS A 18 6.76 -4.01 2.64
N ARG A 19 6.35 -2.82 2.20
CA ARG A 19 4.97 -2.48 1.87
C ARG A 19 4.90 -1.73 0.56
N ALA A 20 3.77 -1.81 -0.12
CA ALA A 20 3.49 -0.96 -1.27
C ALA A 20 2.09 -0.35 -1.14
N ALA A 21 1.95 0.88 -1.61
CA ALA A 21 0.70 1.61 -1.65
C ALA A 21 0.62 2.42 -2.95
N CYS A 22 -0.54 2.99 -3.27
CA CYS A 22 -0.67 3.88 -4.42
C CYS A 22 -1.63 5.02 -4.09
N LEU A 23 -1.30 6.22 -4.56
CA LEU A 23 -2.22 7.36 -4.57
C LEU A 23 -3.13 7.21 -5.80
N CYS A 24 -4.36 6.74 -5.56
CA CYS A 24 -5.33 6.53 -6.63
C CYS A 24 -6.05 7.84 -6.95
N PHE A 25 -5.55 8.54 -7.98
CA PHE A 25 -6.17 9.77 -8.47
C PHE A 25 -7.36 9.50 -9.39
N ARG A 26 -8.37 10.39 -9.37
CA ARG A 26 -9.51 10.31 -10.29
C ARG A 26 -9.10 10.63 -11.75
N SER A 27 -8.13 11.53 -11.94
CA SER A 27 -7.67 11.99 -13.24
C SER A 27 -6.16 12.30 -13.22
N GLU A 28 -5.58 12.52 -14.40
CA GLU A 28 -4.17 12.90 -14.58
C GLU A 28 -3.84 14.30 -14.00
N LEU A 29 -4.84 15.07 -13.54
CA LEU A 29 -4.62 16.35 -12.85
C LEU A 29 -4.19 16.16 -11.38
N GLU A 30 -4.35 14.96 -10.82
CA GLU A 30 -3.97 14.62 -9.44
C GLU A 30 -4.68 15.44 -8.34
N ASP A 31 -5.84 16.06 -8.63
CA ASP A 31 -6.59 16.93 -7.68
C ASP A 31 -7.41 16.17 -6.62
N GLU A 32 -7.88 14.95 -6.95
CA GLU A 32 -8.73 14.15 -6.07
C GLU A 32 -8.13 12.75 -5.87
N VAL A 33 -7.93 12.35 -4.61
CA VAL A 33 -7.36 11.04 -4.24
C VAL A 33 -8.40 10.16 -3.53
N LEU A 34 -8.40 8.87 -3.86
CA LEU A 34 -9.23 7.87 -3.19
C LEU A 34 -8.56 7.36 -1.91
N LEU A 35 -9.30 7.41 -0.81
CA LEU A 35 -8.94 6.80 0.47
C LEU A 35 -9.90 5.65 0.81
N VAL A 36 -9.44 4.74 1.66
CA VAL A 36 -10.25 3.64 2.21
C VAL A 36 -10.33 3.73 3.73
N SER A 37 -11.37 3.16 4.32
CA SER A 37 -11.49 3.11 5.77
C SER A 37 -10.46 2.14 6.37
N SER A 38 -9.87 2.50 7.51
CA SER A 38 -8.89 1.65 8.18
C SER A 38 -9.54 0.39 8.74
N SER A 39 -8.90 -0.76 8.53
CA SER A 39 -9.33 -2.03 9.10
C SER A 39 -9.19 -2.10 10.63
N ARG A 40 -8.32 -1.27 11.23
CA ARG A 40 -8.08 -1.22 12.69
C ARG A 40 -8.92 -0.15 13.38
N TYR A 41 -9.16 0.98 12.71
CA TYR A 41 -9.87 2.14 13.24
C TYR A 41 -10.88 2.63 12.18
N PRO A 42 -12.09 2.05 12.10
CA PRO A 42 -13.04 2.28 11.00
C PRO A 42 -13.45 3.75 10.78
N ASP A 43 -13.27 4.60 11.80
CA ASP A 43 -13.48 6.04 11.80
C ASP A 43 -12.35 6.83 11.09
N ARG A 44 -11.25 6.18 10.69
CA ARG A 44 -10.09 6.80 10.05
C ARG A 44 -9.96 6.39 8.59
N TRP A 45 -9.54 7.34 7.77
CA TRP A 45 -9.20 7.13 6.36
C TRP A 45 -7.70 6.89 6.19
N ILE A 46 -7.34 5.99 5.28
CA ILE A 46 -5.96 5.65 4.93
C ILE A 46 -5.79 5.53 3.42
N VAL A 47 -4.55 5.70 2.96
CA VAL A 47 -4.16 5.33 1.59
C VAL A 47 -4.20 3.81 1.46
N PRO A 48 -4.84 3.25 0.42
CA PRO A 48 -4.86 1.81 0.19
C PRO A 48 -3.46 1.26 -0.06
N GLY A 49 -3.12 0.16 0.59
CA GLY A 49 -1.79 -0.43 0.49
C GLY A 49 -1.50 -1.46 1.57
N GLY A 50 -0.61 -2.40 1.27
CA GLY A 50 -0.39 -3.57 2.12
C GLY A 50 1.04 -4.08 2.10
N GLY A 51 1.21 -5.36 2.44
CA GLY A 51 2.52 -6.00 2.45
C GLY A 51 2.93 -6.43 1.04
N MET A 52 4.21 -6.30 0.72
CA MET A 52 4.77 -6.96 -0.45
C MET A 52 4.90 -8.45 -0.18
N GLU A 53 4.53 -9.28 -1.15
CA GLU A 53 4.71 -10.73 -1.13
C GLU A 53 6.11 -11.12 -1.60
N PRO A 54 6.59 -12.36 -1.32
CA PRO A 54 7.87 -12.83 -1.83
C PRO A 54 7.95 -12.71 -3.34
N GLU A 55 9.10 -12.28 -3.85
CA GLU A 55 9.38 -12.12 -5.29
C GLU A 55 8.49 -11.08 -6.01
N GLU A 56 7.66 -10.33 -5.26
CA GLU A 56 6.80 -9.30 -5.82
C GLU A 56 7.56 -7.97 -5.99
N GLU A 57 7.48 -7.40 -7.18
CA GLU A 57 7.98 -6.04 -7.45
C GLU A 57 7.08 -4.99 -6.77
N PRO A 58 7.63 -3.87 -6.27
CA PRO A 58 6.85 -2.84 -5.55
C PRO A 58 5.61 -2.35 -6.32
N GLY A 59 5.75 -2.14 -7.64
CA GLY A 59 4.64 -1.72 -8.49
C GLY A 59 3.54 -2.79 -8.62
N GLY A 60 3.91 -4.06 -8.69
CA GLY A 60 2.96 -5.18 -8.70
C GLY A 60 2.18 -5.26 -7.39
N ALA A 61 2.88 -5.15 -6.27
CA ALA A 61 2.28 -5.10 -4.94
C ALA A 61 1.32 -3.92 -4.77
N ALA A 62 1.70 -2.73 -5.25
CA ALA A 62 0.84 -1.54 -5.21
C ALA A 62 -0.47 -1.77 -5.98
N VAL A 63 -0.39 -2.28 -7.22
CA VAL A 63 -1.56 -2.55 -8.07
C VAL A 63 -2.47 -3.62 -7.44
N ARG A 64 -1.89 -4.71 -6.92
CA ARG A 64 -2.65 -5.77 -6.26
C ARG A 64 -3.36 -5.23 -5.01
N GLU A 65 -2.66 -4.52 -4.15
CA GLU A 65 -3.20 -4.01 -2.89
C GLU A 65 -4.33 -2.99 -3.11
N VAL A 66 -4.20 -2.06 -4.07
CA VAL A 66 -5.31 -1.13 -4.34
C VAL A 66 -6.53 -1.80 -4.94
N TYR A 67 -6.34 -2.88 -5.72
CA TYR A 67 -7.45 -3.69 -6.20
C TYR A 67 -8.15 -4.41 -5.04
N GLU A 68 -7.40 -5.04 -4.14
CA GLU A 68 -7.96 -5.74 -2.98
C GLU A 68 -8.57 -4.80 -1.93
N GLU A 69 -8.02 -3.60 -1.77
CA GLU A 69 -8.43 -2.68 -0.72
C GLU A 69 -9.50 -1.69 -1.14
N ALA A 70 -9.37 -1.13 -2.33
CA ALA A 70 -10.23 -0.08 -2.86
C ALA A 70 -11.11 -0.53 -4.04
N GLY A 71 -10.88 -1.72 -4.60
CA GLY A 71 -11.67 -2.26 -5.71
C GLY A 71 -11.42 -1.56 -7.05
N VAL A 72 -10.29 -0.86 -7.19
CA VAL A 72 -9.99 -0.05 -8.39
C VAL A 72 -8.87 -0.65 -9.24
N LYS A 73 -8.88 -0.33 -10.53
CA LYS A 73 -7.81 -0.61 -11.50
C LYS A 73 -7.50 0.66 -12.26
N GLY A 74 -6.25 0.81 -12.70
CA GLY A 74 -5.82 2.00 -13.44
C GLY A 74 -4.44 1.81 -14.05
N LYS A 75 -3.91 2.89 -14.63
CA LYS A 75 -2.54 2.93 -15.15
C LYS A 75 -1.57 3.27 -14.02
N LEU A 76 -0.59 2.40 -13.77
CA LEU A 76 0.44 2.67 -12.79
C LEU A 76 1.32 3.84 -13.27
N GLY A 77 1.50 4.83 -12.39
CA GLY A 77 2.30 6.03 -12.65
C GLY A 77 3.75 5.90 -12.20
N ARG A 78 4.34 7.03 -11.80
CA ARG A 78 5.69 7.13 -11.26
C ARG A 78 5.77 6.59 -9.82
N LEU A 79 6.95 6.11 -9.43
CA LEU A 79 7.30 5.96 -8.01
C LEU A 79 7.42 7.37 -7.41
N LEU A 80 6.54 7.72 -6.47
CA LEU A 80 6.60 8.98 -5.75
C LEU A 80 7.74 8.97 -4.73
N GLY A 81 7.95 7.84 -4.05
CA GLY A 81 9.07 7.68 -3.12
C GLY A 81 8.97 6.45 -2.23
N ILE A 82 9.91 6.38 -1.29
CA ILE A 82 9.96 5.35 -0.25
C ILE A 82 9.78 6.05 1.09
N PHE A 83 8.72 5.67 1.80
CA PHE A 83 8.30 6.29 3.05
C PHE A 83 8.52 5.33 4.22
N GLU A 84 9.24 5.81 5.23
CA GLU A 84 9.61 5.04 6.41
C GLU A 84 8.79 5.46 7.64
N GLN A 85 8.33 4.47 8.40
CA GLN A 85 7.65 4.72 9.67
C GLN A 85 8.39 4.01 10.80
N ASN A 86 9.07 4.79 11.64
CA ASN A 86 10.04 4.28 12.63
C ASN A 86 9.50 4.16 14.06
N GLN A 87 8.32 4.74 14.35
CA GLN A 87 7.91 4.95 15.75
C GLN A 87 7.34 3.71 16.45
N ASP A 88 6.73 2.75 15.74
CA ASP A 88 6.14 1.55 16.39
C ASP A 88 6.15 0.28 15.53
N ARG A 89 6.20 0.43 14.21
CA ARG A 89 6.09 -0.66 13.24
C ARG A 89 7.02 -0.33 12.09
N LYS A 90 8.27 -0.80 12.15
CA LYS A 90 9.29 -0.62 11.10
C LYS A 90 8.70 -0.98 9.74
N HIS A 91 8.20 0.01 9.02
CA HIS A 91 7.58 -0.14 7.72
C HIS A 91 8.36 0.70 6.71
N ARG A 92 8.69 0.09 5.58
CA ARG A 92 9.24 0.78 4.42
C ARG A 92 8.25 0.60 3.27
N THR A 93 7.58 1.69 2.92
CA THR A 93 6.44 1.68 1.99
C THR A 93 6.84 2.36 0.69
N TYR A 94 6.80 1.61 -0.41
CA TYR A 94 6.95 2.12 -1.76
C TYR A 94 5.61 2.72 -2.20
N VAL A 95 5.61 3.97 -2.65
CA VAL A 95 4.41 4.70 -3.10
C VAL A 95 4.68 5.31 -4.46
#